data_AF-A0A3B8Q8A8-F1
#
_entry.id   AF-A0A3B8Q8A8-F1
#
_cell.length_a   1.000
_cell.length_b   1.000
_cell.length_c   1.000
_cell.angle_alpha   90.00
_cell.angle_beta   90.00
_cell.angle_gamma   90.00
#
_symmetry.space_group_name_H-M   'P 1'
#
loop_
_entity.id
_entity.type
_entity.pdbx_description
1 polymer ?
#
loop_
_entity_poly.entity_id
_entity_poly.type
_entity_poly.pdbx_seq_one_letter_code
_entity_poly.pdbx_strand_id
1 'polypeptide(L)' 'MVTVFNLRGHHYRLIAALHYRGQRCYALRFLPHSEHSKNRWKDEL' A
#
# COMPACT_ATOMS: atom_id res chain seq x y z
N MET A 1 -6.80 -4.69 -8.45
CA MET A 1 -7.18 -4.73 -7.02
C MET A 1 -6.08 -4.04 -6.23
N VAL A 2 -6.42 -3.21 -5.24
CA VAL A 2 -5.42 -2.61 -4.35
C VAL A 2 -5.24 -3.51 -3.13
N THR A 3 -4.00 -3.76 -2.75
CA THR A 3 -3.65 -4.62 -1.62
C THR A 3 -2.58 -3.93 -0.80
N VAL A 4 -2.71 -4.06 0.53
CA VAL A 4 -1.81 -3.44 1.49
C VAL A 4 -0.99 -4.53 2.17
N PHE A 5 0.32 -4.45 2.02
CA PHE A 5 1.28 -5.38 2.61
C PHE A 5 1.94 -4.73 3.83
N ASN A 6 2.02 -5.48 4.92
CA ASN A 6 2.81 -5.08 6.09
C ASN A 6 4.25 -5.54 5.90
N LEU A 7 5.19 -4.61 6.01
CA LEU A 7 6.62 -4.88 5.83
C LEU A 7 7.37 -4.59 7.13
N ARG A 8 8.46 -5.34 7.35
CA ARG A 8 9.39 -5.20 8.48
C ARG A 8 8.64 -5.15 9.83
N GLY A 9 7.87 -6.18 10.17
CA GLY A 9 7.21 -6.28 11.48
C GLY A 9 6.23 -5.13 11.79
N HIS A 10 5.41 -4.71 10.82
CA HIS A 10 4.41 -3.62 10.91
C HIS A 10 4.96 -2.19 10.89
N HIS A 11 6.27 -1.99 10.72
CA HIS A 11 6.82 -0.63 10.65
C HIS A 11 6.44 0.11 9.36
N TYR A 12 6.19 -0.60 8.27
CA TYR A 12 5.87 -0.03 6.97
C TYR A 12 4.66 -0.70 6.33
N ARG A 13 3.92 0.08 5.54
CA ARG A 13 2.87 -0.39 4.67
C ARG A 13 3.22 -0.10 3.22
N LEU A 14 3.16 -1.16 2.41
CA LEU A 14 3.26 -1.06 0.96
C LEU A 14 1.86 -1.20 0.38
N ILE A 15 1.38 -0.14 -0.26
CA ILE A 15 0.15 -0.17 -1.04
C ILE A 15 0.54 -0.52 -2.47
N ALA A 16 0.03 -1.64 -2.98
CA ALA A 16 0.31 -2.09 -4.33
C ALA A 16 -1.00 -2.41 -5.07
N ALA A 17 -1.04 -2.07 -6.36
CA ALA A 17 -2.07 -2.54 -7.26
C ALA A 17 -1.62 -3.87 -7.88
N LEU A 18 -2.38 -4.93 -7.58
CA LEU A 18 -2.19 -6.26 -8.13
C LEU A 18 -3.12 -6.46 -9.32
N HIS A 19 -2.51 -6.81 -10.44
CA HIS A 19 -3.19 -7.21 -11.66
C HIS A 19 -2.85 -8.68 -11.98
N TYR A 20 -3.60 -9.60 -11.34
CA TYR A 20 -3.35 -11.04 -11.41
C TYR A 20 -3.40 -11.61 -12.83
N ARG A 21 -4.34 -11.13 -13.66
CA ARG A 21 -4.51 -11.60 -15.04
C ARG A 21 -3.27 -11.37 -15.91
N GLY A 22 -2.55 -10.28 -15.68
CA GLY A 22 -1.31 -9.96 -16.37
C GLY A 22 -0.06 -10.24 -15.55
N GLN A 23 -0.19 -10.86 -14.37
CA GLN A 23 0.90 -11.09 -13.41
C GLN A 23 1.73 -9.84 -13.12
N ARG A 24 1.08 -8.66 -13.03
CA ARG A 24 1.76 -7.39 -12.73
C ARG A 24 1.46 -6.92 -11.33
N CYS A 25 2.51 -6.42 -10.67
CA CYS A 25 2.43 -5.75 -9.38
C CYS A 25 2.96 -4.33 -9.53
N TYR A 26 2.13 -3.34 -9.21
CA TYR A 26 2.49 -1.94 -9.24
C TYR A 26 2.59 -1.43 -7.80
N ALA A 27 3.80 -1.08 -7.36
CA ALA A 27 4.00 -0.41 -6.08
C ALA A 27 3.53 1.04 -6.17
N LEU A 28 2.44 1.37 -5.48
CA LEU A 28 1.82 2.70 -5.55
C LEU A 28 2.43 3.65 -4.52
N ARG A 29 2.52 3.19 -3.26
CA ARG A 29 3.02 4.00 -2.14
C ARG A 29 3.69 3.10 -1.11
N PHE A 30 4.80 3.57 -0.57
CA PHE A 30 5.50 2.96 0.56
C PHE A 30 5.51 3.98 1.70
N LEU A 31 4.80 3.68 2.79
CA LEU A 31 4.58 4.63 3.89
C LEU A 31 4.94 3.97 5.22
N PRO A 32 5.67 4.65 6.12
CA PRO A 32 5.80 4.20 7.50
C PRO A 32 4.44 4.23 8.21
N HIS A 33 4.25 3.35 9.19
CA HIS A 33 2.98 3.22 9.91
C HIS A 33 2.48 4.55 10.52
N SER A 34 3.40 5.39 10.99
CA SER A 34 3.13 6.72 11.53
C SER A 34 2.47 7.68 10.52
N GLU A 35 2.72 7.48 9.22
CA GLU A 35 2.17 8.32 8.15
C GLU A 35 0.83 7.80 7.64
N HIS A 36 0.62 6.47 7.67
CA HIS A 36 -0.67 5.85 7.34
C HIS A 36 -1.78 6.23 8.33
N SER A 37 -1.46 6.40 9.62
CA SER A 37 -2.43 6.79 10.66
C SER A 37 -3.04 8.17 10.48
N LYS A 38 -2.53 8.99 9.54
CA LYS A 38 -3.17 10.26 9.18
C LYS A 38 -4.43 10.09 8.32
N ASN A 39 -4.79 8.86 7.92
CA ASN A 39 -6.00 8.49 7.17
C ASN A 39 -6.24 9.24 5.83
N ARG A 40 -5.32 10.12 5.42
CA ARG A 40 -5.38 10.95 4.20
C ARG A 40 -5.33 10.17 2.90
N TRP A 41 -5.02 8.88 2.93
CA TRP A 41 -4.95 8.07 1.70
C TRP A 41 -6.33 7.73 1.13
N LYS A 42 -7.42 7.92 1.90
CA LYS A 42 -8.80 7.75 1.43
C LYS A 42 -9.39 9.01 0.78
N ASP A 43 -8.81 10.19 1.01
CA ASP A 43 -9.29 11.44 0.43
C ASP A 43 -8.79 11.69 -1.01
N GLU A 44 -7.76 10.97 -1.46
CA GLU A 44 -7.18 11.10 -2.80
C GLU A 44 -7.63 9.99 -3.80
N LEU A 45 -8.54 9.11 -3.40
CA LEU A 45 -9.03 7.98 -4.22
C LEU A 45 -10.54 8.02 -4.46
#